data_AF-A0A851J083-F1
#
_entry.id   AF-A0A851J083-F1
#
_cell.length_a   1.000
_cell.length_b   1.000
_cell.length_c   1.000
_cell.angle_alpha   90.00
_cell.angle_beta   90.00
_cell.angle_gamma   90.00
#
_symmetry.space_group_name_H-M   'P 1'
#
loop_
_entity.id
_entity.type
_entity.pdbx_description
1 polymer ?
#
loop_
_entity_poly.entity_id
_entity_poly.type
_entity_poly.pdbx_seq_one_letter_code
_entity_poly.pdbx_strand_id
1 'polypeptide(L)'
;LRDFLLVYNRMTELCFRHCVCDLNYRLLTGPEESCVDSCTARLVRANHRLMGAYVELVPVLLQRRAAERGEPAGPAGLPASPEAAPGLA
;
A
#
# COMPACT_ATOMS: atom_id res chain seq x y z
N LEU A 1 9.57 -6.82 -6.44
CA LEU A 1 9.18 -7.80 -5.41
C LEU A 1 8.97 -7.17 -4.02
N ARG A 2 9.85 -6.24 -3.58
CA ARG A 2 9.72 -5.53 -2.29
C ARG A 2 8.35 -4.90 -2.05
N ASP A 3 7.83 -4.14 -2.99
CA ASP A 3 6.55 -3.42 -2.78
C ASP A 3 5.36 -4.37 -2.70
N PHE A 4 5.41 -5.47 -3.46
CA PHE A 4 4.43 -6.54 -3.33
C PHE A 4 4.45 -7.15 -1.92
N LEU A 5 5.64 -7.43 -1.37
CA LEU A 5 5.77 -7.97 -0.02
C LEU A 5 5.29 -6.98 1.05
N LEU A 6 5.51 -5.67 0.85
CA LEU A 6 4.96 -4.64 1.74
C LEU A 6 3.42 -4.66 1.75
N VAL A 7 2.79 -4.71 0.58
CA VAL A 7 1.33 -4.77 0.47
C VAL A 7 0.79 -6.09 1.05
N TYR A 8 1.47 -7.21 0.76
CA TYR A 8 1.10 -8.52 1.29
C TYR A 8 1.16 -8.54 2.82
N ASN A 9 2.29 -8.12 3.41
CA ASN A 9 2.46 -8.09 4.87
C ASN A 9 1.45 -7.17 5.55
N ARG A 10 1.14 -6.03 4.93
CA ARG A 10 0.12 -5.13 5.46
C ARG A 10 -1.28 -5.72 5.38
N MET A 11 -1.61 -6.38 4.27
CA MET A 11 -2.89 -7.05 4.07
C MET A 11 -3.07 -8.19 5.08
N THR A 12 -2.05 -9.02 5.30
CA THR A 12 -2.12 -10.13 6.25
C THR A 12 -2.31 -9.63 7.68
N GLU A 13 -1.59 -8.59 8.10
CA GLU A 13 -1.77 -7.96 9.42
C GLU A 13 -3.21 -7.44 9.60
N LEU A 14 -3.75 -6.71 8.62
CA LEU A 14 -5.09 -6.14 8.69
C LEU A 14 -6.17 -7.22 8.77
N CYS A 15 -6.10 -8.24 7.91
CA CYS A 15 -7.08 -9.31 7.91
C CYS A 15 -6.98 -10.18 9.18
N PHE A 16 -5.78 -10.40 9.71
CA PHE A 16 -5.62 -11.08 10.99
C PHE A 16 -6.31 -10.31 12.12
N ARG A 17 -6.02 -9.01 12.27
CA ARG A 17 -6.61 -8.16 13.33
C ARG A 17 -8.13 -8.01 13.25
N HIS A 18 -8.70 -8.14 12.05
CA HIS A 18 -10.12 -7.92 11.83
C HIS A 18 -10.95 -9.22 11.85
N CYS A 19 -10.39 -10.33 11.37
CA CYS A 19 -11.12 -11.57 11.17
C CYS A 19 -10.79 -12.66 12.19
N VAL A 20 -9.61 -12.66 12.82
CA VAL A 20 -9.25 -13.67 13.83
C VAL A 20 -9.64 -13.16 15.19
N CYS A 21 -10.75 -13.67 15.70
CA CYS A 21 -11.37 -13.24 16.95
C CYS A 21 -11.36 -14.34 18.01
N ASP A 22 -11.28 -15.61 17.59
CA ASP A 22 -11.19 -16.78 18.46
C ASP A 22 -9.79 -17.39 18.37
N LEU A 23 -9.10 -17.46 19.52
CA LEU A 23 -7.75 -18.02 19.64
C LEU A 23 -7.73 -19.31 20.48
N ASN A 24 -8.89 -19.91 20.70
CA ASN A 24 -9.01 -21.15 21.49
C ASN A 24 -8.53 -22.39 20.71
N TYR A 25 -8.43 -22.29 19.38
CA TYR A 25 -8.02 -23.39 18.50
C TYR A 25 -6.90 -22.94 17.55
N ARG A 26 -6.14 -23.91 17.04
CA ARG A 26 -5.02 -23.65 16.11
C ARG A 26 -5.48 -23.39 14.67
N LEU A 27 -6.63 -23.94 14.27
CA LEU A 27 -7.20 -23.74 12.94
C LEU A 27 -8.25 -22.63 13.00
N LEU A 28 -8.41 -21.91 11.89
CA LEU A 28 -9.50 -20.94 11.75
C LEU A 28 -10.84 -21.65 11.83
N THR A 29 -11.81 -20.98 12.43
CA THR A 29 -13.20 -21.42 12.37
C THR A 29 -13.81 -21.05 11.01
N GLY A 30 -14.85 -21.77 10.56
CA GLY A 30 -15.55 -21.49 9.31
C GLY A 30 -15.95 -20.01 9.08
N PRO A 31 -16.47 -19.27 10.08
CA PRO A 31 -16.74 -17.83 9.91
C PRO A 31 -15.47 -16.98 9.72
N GLU A 32 -14.36 -17.32 10.40
CA GLU A 32 -13.10 -16.58 10.25
C GLU A 32 -12.48 -16.84 8.88
N GLU A 33 -12.55 -18.07 8.36
CA GLU A 33 -12.13 -18.39 6.99
C GLU A 33 -12.88 -17.54 5.96
N SER A 34 -14.21 -17.51 6.04
CA SER A 34 -15.05 -16.70 5.14
C SER A 34 -14.75 -15.20 5.26
N CYS A 35 -14.45 -14.71 6.47
CA CYS A 35 -14.04 -13.33 6.70
C CYS A 35 -12.72 -13.01 6.02
N VAL A 36 -11.69 -13.88 6.17
CA VAL A 36 -10.36 -13.68 5.59
C VAL A 36 -10.43 -13.65 4.06
N ASP A 37 -11.18 -14.56 3.44
CA ASP A 37 -11.39 -14.57 1.98
C ASP A 37 -12.03 -13.27 1.49
N SER A 38 -13.05 -12.80 2.20
CA SER A 38 -13.71 -11.54 1.89
C SER A 38 -12.79 -10.32 2.12
N CYS A 39 -11.98 -10.35 3.19
CA CYS A 39 -11.05 -9.30 3.56
C CYS A 39 -9.96 -9.13 2.49
N THR A 40 -9.30 -10.21 2.11
CA THR A 40 -8.24 -10.21 1.09
C THR A 40 -8.78 -9.74 -0.26
N ALA A 41 -9.92 -10.25 -0.71
CA ALA A 41 -10.54 -9.83 -1.96
C ALA A 41 -10.91 -8.33 -1.96
N ARG A 42 -11.39 -7.79 -0.84
CA ARG A 42 -11.65 -6.35 -0.68
C ARG A 42 -10.36 -5.53 -0.74
N LEU A 43 -9.32 -5.93 -0.02
CA LEU A 43 -8.03 -5.23 0.03
C LEU A 43 -7.33 -5.23 -1.32
N VAL A 44 -7.34 -6.34 -2.05
CA VAL A 44 -6.79 -6.42 -3.42
C VAL A 44 -7.52 -5.45 -4.34
N ARG A 45 -8.87 -5.46 -4.35
CA ARG A 45 -9.66 -4.52 -5.16
C ARG A 45 -9.41 -3.06 -4.77
N ALA A 46 -9.33 -2.77 -3.47
CA ALA A 46 -9.03 -1.43 -2.98
C ALA A 46 -7.63 -0.98 -3.40
N ASN A 47 -6.62 -1.85 -3.26
CA ASN A 47 -5.26 -1.58 -3.68
C ASN A 47 -5.19 -1.26 -5.17
N HIS A 48 -5.84 -2.05 -6.03
CA HIS A 48 -5.88 -1.76 -7.47
C HIS A 48 -6.58 -0.43 -7.80
N ARG A 49 -7.70 -0.11 -7.13
CA ARG A 49 -8.39 1.18 -7.31
C ARG A 49 -7.52 2.36 -6.90
N LEU A 50 -6.86 2.26 -5.74
CA LEU A 50 -5.97 3.30 -5.23
C LEU A 50 -4.75 3.47 -6.13
N MET A 51 -4.13 2.37 -6.57
CA MET A 51 -2.99 2.41 -7.48
C MET A 51 -3.37 3.00 -8.85
N GLY A 52 -4.57 2.70 -9.36
CA GLY A 52 -5.10 3.33 -10.58
C GLY A 52 -5.19 4.85 -10.42
N ALA A 53 -5.86 5.33 -9.38
CA ALA A 53 -5.97 6.77 -9.10
C ALA A 53 -4.61 7.43 -8.84
N TYR A 54 -3.69 6.73 -8.16
CA TYR A 54 -2.34 7.20 -7.88
C TYR A 54 -1.56 7.44 -9.18
N VAL A 55 -1.61 6.49 -10.13
CA VAL A 55 -0.93 6.62 -11.42
C VAL A 55 -1.48 7.79 -12.23
N GLU A 56 -2.78 8.08 -12.16
CA GLU A 56 -3.38 9.23 -12.84
C GLU A 56 -3.02 10.56 -12.18
N LEU A 57 -3.07 10.65 -10.85
CA LEU A 57 -2.98 11.91 -10.13
C LEU A 57 -1.54 12.37 -9.87
N VAL A 58 -0.63 11.44 -9.57
CA VAL A 58 0.71 11.75 -9.09
C VAL A 58 1.57 12.51 -10.11
N PRO A 59 1.57 12.17 -11.41
CA PRO A 59 2.33 12.95 -12.39
C PRO A 59 1.92 14.42 -12.41
N VAL A 60 0.61 14.70 -12.37
CA VAL A 60 0.07 16.07 -12.36
C VAL A 60 0.50 16.82 -11.10
N LEU A 61 0.42 16.18 -9.94
CA LEU A 61 0.85 16.77 -8.66
C LEU A 61 2.35 17.08 -8.65
N LEU A 62 3.18 16.17 -9.17
CA LEU A 62 4.62 16.36 -9.23
C LEU A 62 5.01 17.48 -10.20
N GLN A 63 4.34 17.58 -11.36
CA GLN A 63 4.53 18.67 -12.31
C GLN A 63 4.18 20.04 -11.70
N ARG A 64 3.05 20.12 -10.99
CA ARG A 64 2.63 21.35 -10.27
C ARG A 64 3.69 21.77 -9.25
N ARG A 65 4.17 20.83 -8.44
CA ARG A 65 5.22 21.08 -7.43
C ARG A 65 6.55 21.51 -8.05
N ALA A 66 6.92 20.97 -9.20
CA ALA A 66 8.14 21.37 -9.91
C ALA A 66 8.04 22.81 -10.44
N ALA A 67 6.89 23.19 -11.01
CA ALA A 67 6.64 24.55 -11.49
C ALA A 67 6.65 25.58 -10.36
N GLU A 68 6.15 25.23 -9.17
CA GLU A 68 6.19 26.10 -7.98
C GLU A 68 7.61 26.30 -7.42
N ARG A 69 8.53 25.34 -7.63
CA ARG A 69 9.90 25.39 -7.13
C ARG A 69 10.89 26.06 -8.08
N GLY A 70 10.51 26.37 -9.32
CA GLY A 70 11.40 26.98 -10.31
C GLY A 70 12.57 26.08 -10.72
N GLU A 71 12.40 24.76 -10.67
CA GLU A 71 13.42 23.78 -11.07
C GLU A 71 13.20 23.38 -12.56
N PRO A 72 14.23 23.37 -13.42
CA PRO A 72 14.07 22.93 -14.80
C PRO A 72 13.65 21.46 -14.86
N ALA A 73 12.62 21.17 -15.66
CA ALA A 73 12.00 19.86 -15.78
C ALA A 73 12.99 18.79 -16.30
N GLY A 74 13.62 18.06 -15.37
CA GLY A 74 14.34 16.81 -15.66
C GLY A 74 13.36 15.66 -15.92
N PRO A 75 13.79 14.60 -16.64
CA PRO A 75 12.90 13.52 -17.08
C PRO A 75 12.22 12.88 -15.87
N ALA A 76 10.89 12.76 -15.98
CA ALA A 76 9.99 12.25 -14.95
C ALA A 76 10.34 10.82 -14.56
N GLY A 77 11.20 10.67 -13.55
CA GLY A 77 11.33 9.44 -12.78
C GLY A 77 10.19 9.37 -11.76
N LEU A 78 9.41 8.29 -11.78
CA LEU A 78 8.66 7.85 -10.61
C LEU A 78 9.59 7.93 -9.39
N PRO A 79 9.12 8.38 -8.21
CA PRO A 79 9.95 8.34 -7.02
C PRO A 79 10.34 6.89 -6.73
N ALA A 80 11.60 6.57 -7.00
CA ALA A 80 12.27 5.41 -6.45
C ALA A 80 12.35 5.61 -4.93
N SER A 81 11.78 4.65 -4.19
CA SER A 81 11.98 4.27 -2.79
C SER A 81 12.50 5.31 -1.77
N PRO A 82 11.94 5.37 -0.54
CA PRO A 82 12.50 6.19 0.52
C PRO A 82 13.78 5.54 1.07
N GLU A 83 14.93 5.91 0.53
CA GLU A 83 16.23 5.70 1.16
C GLU A 83 17.05 6.98 1.08
N ALA A 84 17.14 7.67 2.22
CA ALA A 84 18.30 8.41 2.73
C ALA A 84 17.84 9.58 3.61
N ALA A 85 17.59 9.28 4.87
CA ALA A 85 17.79 10.26 5.94
C ALA A 85 18.72 9.61 6.98
N PRO A 86 20.04 9.82 6.92
CA PRO A 86 20.85 9.74 8.12
C PRO A 86 20.66 11.04 8.90
N GLY A 87 20.39 10.86 10.19
CA GLY A 87 20.02 11.91 11.13
C GLY A 87 21.02 13.04 11.24
N LEU A 88 20.46 14.22 11.51
CA LEU A 88 21.16 15.35 12.08
C LEU A 88 21.66 14.96 13.48
N ALA A 89 22.93 15.27 13.75
CA ALA A 89 23.60 15.11 15.04
C ALA A 89 22.97 15.95 16.15
#